data_AF-A0A1V9EGQ4-F1
#
_entry.id   AF-A0A1V9EGQ4-F1
#
_cell.length_a   1.000
_cell.length_b   1.000
_cell.length_c   1.000
_cell.angle_alpha   90.00
_cell.angle_beta   90.00
_cell.angle_gamma   90.00
#
_symmetry.space_group_name_H-M   'P 1'
#
loop_
_entity.id
_entity.type
_entity.pdbx_description
1 polymer ?
#
loop_
_entity_poly.entity_id
_entity_poly.type
_entity_poly.pdbx_seq_one_letter_code
_entity_poly.pdbx_strand_id
1 'polypeptide(L)'
;MSKLIPFLCILFLFSCGHSQSDTANAPPLQKDTVSAAVPQKDTAVNIFLDTVNAISNRTAELTNKEVEDLLHAKYFTAAEFKVTPRQNVTGKLKIYSVQVTGDLPTAQPTEYTFIDVRETHLQFLLPIEFNQLYEIEGRIMIGGIYTSREYEYYSVYELGSYMNVIFTTNIPGRERIVTGYFKDDECIDYIPDRLRFQFNRQTNDILFTGNARRYCQEGRDRAKNDKVIESITLKLVFHYKNSTWELDKKKSHYFAW
;
A
#
# COMPACT_ATOMS: atom_id res chain seq x y z
N MET A 1 47.01 61.44 -8.07
CA MET A 1 48.17 60.65 -8.55
C MET A 1 47.69 59.24 -8.89
N SER A 2 48.30 58.60 -9.88
CA SER A 2 47.95 57.23 -10.30
C SER A 2 48.90 56.20 -9.69
N LYS A 3 48.36 55.02 -9.36
CA LYS A 3 49.09 53.74 -9.37
C LYS A 3 48.16 52.63 -9.87
N LEU A 4 48.26 52.28 -11.15
CA LEU A 4 47.96 50.91 -11.60
C LEU A 4 49.14 50.00 -11.21
N ILE A 5 48.87 48.71 -11.03
CA ILE A 5 49.50 47.63 -11.81
C ILE A 5 48.59 46.37 -11.74
N PRO A 6 48.55 45.51 -12.78
CA PRO A 6 47.45 44.53 -12.97
C PRO A 6 47.90 43.06 -12.77
N PHE A 7 47.29 42.13 -13.53
CA PHE A 7 47.40 40.65 -13.53
C PHE A 7 46.50 39.92 -12.51
N LEU A 8 45.84 38.79 -12.84
CA LEU A 8 45.78 38.00 -14.09
C LEU A 8 44.37 37.41 -14.32
N CYS A 9 44.01 37.07 -15.57
CA CYS A 9 42.73 36.51 -15.99
C CYS A 9 42.60 34.99 -15.79
N ILE A 10 41.35 34.48 -15.83
CA ILE A 10 40.81 33.17 -16.32
C ILE A 10 39.34 33.13 -15.80
N LEU A 11 38.26 33.37 -16.56
CA LEU A 11 37.69 32.67 -17.74
C LEU A 11 37.63 31.15 -17.51
N PHE A 12 36.51 30.52 -17.16
CA PHE A 12 35.27 30.28 -17.93
C PHE A 12 34.27 29.55 -17.00
N LEU A 13 32.96 29.40 -17.19
CA LEU A 13 31.90 29.80 -18.16
C LEU A 13 30.58 29.91 -17.30
N PHE A 14 29.32 30.02 -17.73
CA PHE A 14 28.59 29.90 -19.00
C PHE A 14 27.56 31.04 -19.17
N SER A 15 26.95 31.14 -20.35
CA SER A 15 25.85 32.08 -20.67
C SER A 15 24.48 31.41 -20.66
N CYS A 16 23.49 32.02 -19.99
CA CYS A 16 22.07 31.80 -20.27
C CYS A 16 21.52 33.03 -20.99
N GLY A 17 21.00 32.87 -22.21
CA GLY A 17 20.53 34.00 -23.01
C GLY A 17 19.44 33.61 -24.02
N HIS A 18 18.40 34.44 -24.06
CA HIS A 18 17.39 34.55 -25.11
C HIS A 18 16.53 33.32 -25.44
N SER A 19 15.35 33.33 -24.81
CA SER A 19 14.06 33.35 -25.53
C SER A 19 14.14 33.52 -27.05
N GLN A 20 13.52 32.59 -27.78
CA GLN A 20 12.68 32.96 -28.91
C GLN A 20 11.51 31.97 -29.08
N SER A 21 10.42 32.44 -29.66
CA SER A 21 9.20 31.68 -29.96
C SER A 21 9.09 31.41 -31.45
N ASP A 22 8.60 30.23 -31.83
CA ASP A 22 8.06 29.99 -33.18
C ASP A 22 6.77 29.17 -33.13
N THR A 23 5.79 29.57 -33.94
CA THR A 23 4.50 28.89 -34.11
C THR A 23 4.26 28.58 -35.58
N ALA A 24 4.00 27.30 -35.90
CA ALA A 24 3.69 26.88 -37.26
C ALA A 24 2.58 25.81 -37.30
N ASN A 25 1.35 26.29 -37.46
CA ASN A 25 0.23 25.65 -38.19
C ASN A 25 -0.04 24.14 -38.01
N ALA A 26 -1.09 23.82 -37.25
CA ALA A 26 -1.90 22.62 -37.46
C ALA A 26 -3.30 23.02 -38.04
N PRO A 27 -3.96 22.17 -38.86
CA PRO A 27 -5.24 22.54 -39.50
C PRO A 27 -6.43 22.62 -38.51
N PRO A 28 -7.49 23.40 -38.82
CA PRO A 28 -8.64 23.56 -37.95
C PRO A 28 -9.67 22.41 -38.10
N LEU A 29 -10.16 21.86 -36.99
CA LEU A 29 -11.43 21.13 -36.96
C LEU A 29 -12.35 21.63 -35.83
N GLN A 30 -13.45 22.23 -36.29
CA GLN A 30 -14.82 22.26 -35.75
C GLN A 30 -15.08 22.31 -34.23
N LYS A 31 -15.97 23.25 -33.87
CA LYS A 31 -16.70 23.27 -32.60
C LYS A 31 -17.74 22.13 -32.53
N ASP A 32 -18.37 22.04 -31.36
CA ASP A 32 -19.67 21.43 -31.11
C ASP A 32 -19.70 19.89 -31.08
N THR A 33 -19.22 19.34 -29.96
CA THR A 33 -20.09 18.53 -29.09
C THR A 33 -19.59 18.64 -27.65
N VAL A 34 -20.39 19.24 -26.76
CA VAL A 34 -20.14 19.17 -25.30
C VAL A 34 -20.62 17.80 -24.80
N SER A 35 -19.82 16.76 -25.05
CA SER A 35 -19.96 15.51 -24.33
C SER A 35 -19.50 15.74 -22.90
N ALA A 36 -20.36 15.52 -21.92
CA ALA A 36 -20.01 15.69 -20.52
C ALA A 36 -18.97 14.63 -20.13
N ALA A 37 -17.70 15.03 -20.10
CA ALA A 37 -16.61 14.19 -19.63
C ALA A 37 -16.84 13.87 -18.15
N VAL A 38 -17.44 12.70 -17.90
CA VAL A 38 -17.55 12.11 -16.56
C VAL A 38 -16.15 12.11 -15.96
N PRO A 39 -15.91 12.75 -14.80
CA PRO A 39 -14.59 12.80 -14.19
C PRO A 39 -14.04 11.39 -14.07
N GLN A 40 -12.94 11.11 -14.78
CA GLN A 40 -12.39 9.77 -14.89
C GLN A 40 -11.95 9.33 -13.49
N LYS A 41 -12.73 8.43 -12.91
CA LYS A 41 -12.63 8.08 -11.49
C LYS A 41 -11.29 7.41 -11.24
N ASP A 42 -10.37 8.09 -10.56
CA ASP A 42 -9.04 7.60 -10.18
C ASP A 42 -9.15 6.34 -9.32
N THR A 43 -9.29 5.21 -10.00
CA THR A 43 -9.44 3.87 -9.42
C THR A 43 -8.10 3.17 -9.55
N ALA A 44 -7.05 3.86 -9.09
CA ALA A 44 -5.65 3.50 -9.28
C ALA A 44 -5.21 2.37 -8.33
N VAL A 45 -5.80 1.18 -8.48
CA VAL A 45 -5.32 -0.08 -7.89
C VAL A 45 -5.36 -1.16 -8.98
N ASN A 46 -4.31 -1.22 -9.81
CA ASN A 46 -4.14 -2.30 -10.79
C ASN A 46 -2.71 -2.82 -10.84
N ILE A 47 -2.29 -3.42 -9.72
CA ILE A 47 -1.17 -4.35 -9.55
C ILE A 47 -1.44 -5.09 -8.22
N PHE A 48 -1.96 -6.32 -8.19
CA PHE A 48 -2.28 -7.24 -9.29
C PHE A 48 -3.71 -7.78 -9.10
N LEU A 49 -4.60 -7.53 -10.07
CA LEU A 49 -5.87 -8.26 -10.22
C LEU A 49 -5.85 -9.18 -11.46
N ASP A 50 -4.65 -9.62 -11.83
CA ASP A 50 -4.44 -10.73 -12.75
C ASP A 50 -4.99 -12.02 -12.11
N THR A 51 -6.27 -12.26 -12.38
CA THR A 51 -6.93 -13.52 -12.07
C THR A 51 -6.25 -14.59 -12.90
N VAL A 52 -5.44 -15.43 -12.27
CA VAL A 52 -4.80 -16.56 -12.94
C VAL A 52 -5.91 -17.61 -13.16
N ASN A 53 -6.55 -17.52 -14.32
CA ASN A 53 -7.50 -18.53 -14.77
C ASN A 53 -6.79 -19.88 -14.81
N ALA A 54 -7.44 -20.88 -14.20
CA ALA A 54 -6.86 -22.16 -13.78
C ALA A 54 -5.76 -22.72 -14.70
N ILE A 55 -4.53 -22.81 -14.16
CA ILE A 55 -3.39 -23.36 -14.91
C ILE A 55 -3.50 -24.89 -15.11
N SER A 56 -4.41 -25.58 -14.41
CA SER A 56 -4.81 -26.97 -14.74
C SER A 56 -6.04 -27.44 -13.96
N ASN A 57 -6.77 -28.41 -14.51
CA ASN A 57 -7.73 -29.22 -13.76
C ASN A 57 -6.98 -30.04 -12.71
N ARG A 58 -7.15 -29.76 -11.40
CA ARG A 58 -6.44 -30.46 -10.32
C ARG A 58 -7.36 -30.86 -9.19
N THR A 59 -7.19 -32.10 -8.72
CA THR A 59 -7.85 -32.67 -7.54
C THR A 59 -7.03 -32.57 -6.26
N ALA A 60 -5.81 -32.02 -6.33
CA ALA A 60 -4.85 -31.93 -5.23
C ALA A 60 -4.44 -30.48 -4.95
N GLU A 61 -3.98 -30.22 -3.73
CA GLU A 61 -3.46 -28.90 -3.33
C GLU A 61 -2.16 -28.56 -4.06
N LEU A 62 -1.94 -27.27 -4.32
CA LEU A 62 -0.61 -26.80 -4.72
C LEU A 62 0.41 -27.04 -3.59
N THR A 63 1.61 -27.45 -4.00
CA THR A 63 2.82 -27.42 -3.16
C THR A 63 3.48 -26.04 -3.21
N ASN A 64 4.36 -25.72 -2.25
CA ASN A 64 5.09 -24.44 -2.24
C ASN A 64 5.86 -24.22 -3.54
N LYS A 65 6.56 -25.26 -4.01
CA LYS A 65 7.32 -25.20 -5.28
C LYS A 65 6.44 -24.87 -6.47
N GLU A 66 5.23 -25.42 -6.55
CA GLU A 66 4.33 -25.11 -7.66
C GLU A 66 3.86 -23.66 -7.59
N VAL A 67 3.61 -23.11 -6.40
CA VAL A 67 3.34 -21.68 -6.24
C VAL A 67 4.55 -20.84 -6.69
N GLU A 68 5.78 -21.21 -6.31
CA GLU A 68 7.02 -20.56 -6.76
C GLU A 68 7.16 -20.59 -8.30
N ASP A 69 6.94 -21.75 -8.92
CA ASP A 69 6.96 -21.94 -10.37
C ASP A 69 5.87 -21.09 -11.07
N LEU A 70 4.68 -20.95 -10.49
CA LEU A 70 3.63 -20.05 -11.00
C LEU A 70 4.01 -18.57 -10.89
N LEU A 71 4.60 -18.16 -9.78
CA LEU A 71 5.00 -16.77 -9.53
C LEU A 71 6.15 -16.33 -10.46
N HIS A 72 7.12 -17.22 -10.73
CA HIS A 72 8.16 -16.99 -11.74
C HIS A 72 7.55 -16.85 -13.14
N ALA A 73 6.65 -17.76 -13.52
CA ALA A 73 6.07 -17.83 -14.86
C ALA A 73 5.07 -16.70 -15.19
N LYS A 74 4.66 -15.90 -14.19
CA LYS A 74 3.63 -14.85 -14.34
C LYS A 74 4.06 -13.45 -13.90
N TYR A 75 4.87 -13.32 -12.84
CA TYR A 75 5.04 -12.04 -12.14
C TYR A 75 6.49 -11.63 -11.89
N PHE A 76 7.38 -12.56 -11.51
CA PHE A 76 8.77 -12.22 -11.15
C PHE A 76 9.78 -13.18 -11.78
N THR A 77 10.18 -12.90 -13.02
CA THR A 77 11.05 -13.74 -13.85
C THR A 77 12.44 -14.01 -13.26
N ALA A 78 12.93 -13.14 -12.37
CA ALA A 78 14.31 -13.18 -11.86
C ALA A 78 14.44 -12.82 -10.35
N ALA A 79 13.33 -12.75 -9.61
CA ALA A 79 13.36 -12.55 -8.16
C ALA A 79 13.36 -13.90 -7.43
N GLU A 80 13.94 -13.95 -6.24
CA GLU A 80 13.85 -15.12 -5.36
C GLU A 80 12.57 -15.08 -4.52
N PHE A 81 12.08 -16.25 -4.09
CA PHE A 81 10.89 -16.38 -3.27
C PHE A 81 11.12 -17.23 -2.02
N LYS A 82 10.27 -16.99 -1.02
CA LYS A 82 10.06 -17.87 0.11
C LYS A 82 8.56 -18.03 0.35
N VAL A 83 7.99 -19.09 -0.22
CA VAL A 83 6.55 -19.38 -0.07
C VAL A 83 6.31 -20.20 1.19
N THR A 84 5.45 -19.69 2.08
CA THR A 84 5.12 -20.30 3.38
C THR A 84 3.59 -20.42 3.54
N PRO A 85 3.00 -21.63 3.64
CA PRO A 85 1.59 -21.79 3.96
C PRO A 85 1.23 -21.12 5.30
N ARG A 86 0.13 -20.37 5.32
CA ARG A 86 -0.33 -19.58 6.49
C ARG A 86 -1.62 -20.12 7.08
N GLN A 87 -2.63 -20.33 6.23
CA GLN A 87 -3.94 -20.81 6.67
C GLN A 87 -4.63 -21.63 5.56
N ASN A 88 -5.51 -22.53 5.97
CA ASN A 88 -6.30 -23.39 5.10
C ASN A 88 -7.74 -23.41 5.63
N VAL A 89 -8.73 -23.25 4.74
CA VAL A 89 -10.12 -23.61 5.02
C VAL A 89 -10.43 -24.84 4.19
N THR A 90 -10.54 -25.98 4.87
CA THR A 90 -10.76 -27.29 4.25
C THR A 90 -11.89 -27.24 3.22
N GLY A 91 -11.62 -27.74 2.01
CA GLY A 91 -12.56 -27.68 0.88
C GLY A 91 -12.52 -26.36 0.10
N LYS A 92 -12.46 -25.21 0.77
CA LYS A 92 -12.63 -23.89 0.13
C LYS A 92 -11.34 -23.32 -0.48
N LEU A 93 -10.33 -23.04 0.35
CA LEU A 93 -9.16 -22.24 -0.06
C LEU A 93 -7.91 -22.47 0.79
N LYS A 94 -6.74 -22.14 0.24
CA LYS A 94 -5.43 -22.20 0.91
C LYS A 94 -4.66 -20.89 0.72
N ILE A 95 -4.06 -20.37 1.78
CA ILE A 95 -3.35 -19.08 1.82
C ILE A 95 -1.88 -19.29 2.12
N TYR A 96 -1.02 -18.59 1.39
CA TYR A 96 0.43 -18.60 1.53
C TYR A 96 0.94 -17.15 1.70
N SER A 97 1.88 -16.95 2.61
CA SER A 97 2.78 -15.78 2.58
C SER A 97 3.80 -16.02 1.47
N VAL A 98 4.07 -14.98 0.70
CA VAL A 98 5.08 -14.96 -0.35
C VAL A 98 5.99 -13.77 -0.07
N GLN A 99 7.14 -14.06 0.53
CA GLN A 99 8.22 -13.09 0.70
C GLN A 99 9.11 -13.14 -0.56
N VAL A 100 9.35 -12.00 -1.18
CA VAL A 100 10.15 -11.83 -2.41
C VAL A 100 11.48 -11.17 -2.06
N THR A 101 12.59 -11.73 -2.55
CA THR A 101 13.96 -11.31 -2.22
C THR A 101 14.84 -11.15 -3.45
N GLY A 102 15.94 -10.41 -3.30
CA GLY A 102 16.87 -10.05 -4.37
C GLY A 102 16.83 -8.55 -4.71
N ASP A 103 17.46 -8.17 -5.83
CA ASP A 103 17.55 -6.78 -6.30
C ASP A 103 16.22 -6.29 -6.91
N LEU A 104 15.28 -5.92 -6.04
CA LEU A 104 13.98 -5.36 -6.41
C LEU A 104 14.03 -3.82 -6.55
N PRO A 105 13.25 -3.21 -7.46
CA PRO A 105 13.03 -1.76 -7.47
C PRO A 105 12.48 -1.26 -6.14
N THR A 106 13.01 -0.15 -5.62
CA THR A 106 12.76 0.38 -4.25
C THR A 106 11.29 0.72 -3.93
N ALA A 107 10.40 0.70 -4.92
CA ALA A 107 8.96 0.93 -4.76
C ALA A 107 8.09 -0.33 -4.87
N GLN A 108 8.69 -1.50 -5.11
CA GLN A 108 7.98 -2.78 -5.22
C GLN A 108 7.75 -3.39 -3.82
N PRO A 109 6.54 -3.89 -3.50
CA PRO A 109 6.31 -4.66 -2.28
C PRO A 109 7.20 -5.91 -2.21
N THR A 110 7.66 -6.25 -1.01
CA THR A 110 8.42 -7.49 -0.74
C THR A 110 7.53 -8.60 -0.17
N GLU A 111 6.39 -8.27 0.43
CA GLU A 111 5.45 -9.22 1.03
C GLU A 111 4.14 -9.27 0.25
N TYR A 112 3.72 -10.49 -0.11
CA TYR A 112 2.47 -10.76 -0.81
C TYR A 112 1.71 -11.92 -0.15
N THR A 113 0.40 -11.99 -0.43
CA THR A 113 -0.49 -13.07 -0.02
C THR A 113 -1.01 -13.78 -1.26
N PHE A 114 -0.58 -15.03 -1.47
CA PHE A 114 -1.09 -15.88 -2.53
C PHE A 114 -2.26 -16.72 -2.01
N ILE A 115 -3.33 -16.81 -2.80
CA ILE A 115 -4.57 -17.50 -2.46
C ILE A 115 -4.90 -18.49 -3.58
N ASP A 116 -5.12 -19.74 -3.22
CA ASP A 116 -5.58 -20.81 -4.11
C ASP A 116 -7.00 -21.24 -3.69
N VAL A 117 -7.98 -21.03 -4.57
CA VAL A 117 -9.40 -21.33 -4.32
C VAL A 117 -9.77 -22.64 -5.00
N ARG A 118 -10.04 -23.68 -4.22
CA ARG A 118 -10.07 -25.07 -4.70
C ARG A 118 -11.29 -25.36 -5.56
N GLU A 119 -12.46 -24.86 -5.17
CA GLU A 119 -13.75 -25.15 -5.81
C GLU A 119 -13.87 -24.55 -7.22
N THR A 120 -13.18 -23.44 -7.47
CA THR A 120 -13.20 -22.70 -8.74
C THR A 120 -11.88 -22.77 -9.51
N HIS A 121 -10.84 -23.37 -8.91
CA HIS A 121 -9.46 -23.40 -9.39
C HIS A 121 -8.87 -22.01 -9.74
N LEU A 122 -9.35 -20.94 -9.09
CA LEU A 122 -8.83 -19.58 -9.27
C LEU A 122 -7.68 -19.30 -8.30
N GLN A 123 -6.60 -18.71 -8.81
CA GLN A 123 -5.50 -18.20 -7.99
C GLN A 123 -5.41 -16.67 -8.03
N PHE A 124 -5.12 -16.07 -6.89
CA PHE A 124 -4.97 -14.62 -6.70
C PHE A 124 -3.67 -14.28 -5.96
N LEU A 125 -3.05 -13.15 -6.30
CA LEU A 125 -1.86 -12.61 -5.63
C LEU A 125 -2.15 -11.20 -5.11
N LEU A 126 -2.30 -11.04 -3.79
CA LEU A 126 -2.56 -9.74 -3.16
C LEU A 126 -1.24 -9.10 -2.69
N PRO A 127 -1.02 -7.79 -2.90
CA PRO A 127 0.19 -7.09 -2.48
C PRO A 127 0.17 -6.72 -0.98
N ILE A 128 -0.09 -7.70 -0.11
CA ILE A 128 -0.20 -7.53 1.34
C ILE A 128 0.51 -8.65 2.10
N GLU A 129 1.06 -8.35 3.28
CA GLU A 129 1.44 -9.36 4.26
C GLU A 129 0.18 -10.00 4.87
N PHE A 130 0.03 -11.33 4.80
CA PHE A 130 -1.14 -12.02 5.35
C PHE A 130 -1.21 -11.90 6.87
N ASN A 131 -2.32 -11.33 7.36
CA ASN A 131 -2.54 -11.06 8.78
C ASN A 131 -3.74 -11.84 9.37
N GLN A 132 -4.91 -11.83 8.71
CA GLN A 132 -6.14 -12.42 9.25
C GLN A 132 -7.06 -12.96 8.15
N LEU A 133 -7.72 -14.10 8.40
CA LEU A 133 -8.87 -14.55 7.62
C LEU A 133 -10.17 -14.36 8.41
N TYR A 134 -11.20 -13.85 7.76
CA TYR A 134 -12.54 -13.65 8.32
C TYR A 134 -13.57 -14.53 7.60
N GLU A 135 -14.49 -15.11 8.37
CA GLU A 135 -15.73 -15.72 7.87
C GLU A 135 -16.90 -15.06 8.62
N ILE A 136 -17.55 -14.07 7.99
CA ILE A 136 -18.58 -13.21 8.60
C ILE A 136 -19.74 -13.08 7.62
N GLU A 137 -21.00 -13.20 8.08
CA GLU A 137 -22.20 -13.17 7.20
C GLU A 137 -22.14 -14.20 6.03
N GLY A 138 -21.36 -15.28 6.18
CA GLY A 138 -21.09 -16.27 5.12
C GLY A 138 -20.04 -15.83 4.09
N ARG A 139 -19.61 -14.56 4.12
CA ARG A 139 -18.56 -13.98 3.28
C ARG A 139 -17.19 -14.39 3.79
N ILE A 140 -16.26 -14.64 2.86
CA ILE A 140 -14.85 -14.93 3.14
C ILE A 140 -14.04 -13.68 2.82
N MET A 141 -13.26 -13.20 3.78
CA MET A 141 -12.45 -12.00 3.60
C MET A 141 -11.01 -12.19 4.13
N ILE A 142 -10.03 -11.64 3.42
CA ILE A 142 -8.60 -11.72 3.74
C ILE A 142 -8.11 -10.32 4.14
N GLY A 143 -7.64 -10.17 5.38
CA GLY A 143 -7.02 -8.96 5.92
C GLY A 143 -5.49 -9.05 5.91
N GLY A 144 -4.84 -7.94 5.56
CA GLY A 144 -3.38 -7.86 5.48
C GLY A 144 -2.84 -6.44 5.56
N ILE A 145 -1.53 -6.35 5.80
CA ILE A 145 -0.79 -5.09 5.83
C ILE A 145 -0.31 -4.76 4.42
N TYR A 146 -0.67 -3.57 3.91
CA TYR A 146 -0.14 -2.97 2.69
C TYR A 146 0.97 -1.98 3.06
N THR A 147 2.20 -2.30 2.69
CA THR A 147 3.41 -1.51 2.96
C THR A 147 3.70 -0.58 1.77
N SER A 148 3.86 0.72 2.01
CA SER A 148 4.02 1.73 0.94
C SER A 148 5.00 2.84 1.32
N ARG A 149 6.19 2.82 0.69
CA ARG A 149 7.34 3.74 0.87
C ARG A 149 7.93 3.84 2.28
N GLU A 150 7.13 4.27 3.25
CA GLU A 150 7.51 4.56 4.64
C GLU A 150 6.37 4.20 5.64
N TYR A 151 5.15 4.03 5.13
CA TYR A 151 3.92 3.83 5.89
C TYR A 151 3.29 2.46 5.62
N GLU A 152 2.69 1.88 6.65
CA GLU A 152 1.88 0.68 6.56
C GLU A 152 0.40 1.00 6.77
N TYR A 153 -0.44 0.38 5.97
CA TYR A 153 -1.90 0.53 5.97
C TYR A 153 -2.57 -0.84 6.08
N TYR A 154 -3.79 -0.90 6.59
CA TYR A 154 -4.54 -2.16 6.59
C TYR A 154 -5.54 -2.20 5.45
N SER A 155 -5.65 -3.36 4.79
CA SER A 155 -6.63 -3.61 3.73
C SER A 155 -7.32 -4.95 3.95
N VAL A 156 -8.63 -5.00 3.67
CA VAL A 156 -9.43 -6.23 3.70
C VAL A 156 -10.05 -6.46 2.33
N TYR A 157 -9.85 -7.67 1.82
CA TYR A 157 -10.31 -8.11 0.51
C TYR A 157 -11.39 -9.17 0.65
N GLU A 158 -12.53 -9.02 -0.01
CA GLU A 158 -13.58 -10.05 -0.09
C GLU A 158 -13.32 -11.00 -1.27
N LEU A 159 -13.53 -12.30 -1.03
CA LEU A 159 -13.49 -13.35 -2.05
C LEU A 159 -14.88 -13.58 -2.66
N GLY A 160 -15.02 -13.27 -3.94
CA GLY A 160 -16.12 -13.72 -4.79
C GLY A 160 -15.58 -14.41 -6.06
N SER A 161 -16.24 -14.22 -7.20
CA SER A 161 -15.70 -14.61 -8.51
C SER A 161 -14.42 -13.84 -8.89
N TYR A 162 -14.13 -12.76 -8.17
CA TYR A 162 -12.94 -11.93 -8.23
C TYR A 162 -12.68 -11.39 -6.80
N MET A 163 -11.43 -11.02 -6.50
CA MET A 163 -11.06 -10.41 -5.22
C MET A 163 -11.40 -8.91 -5.22
N ASN A 164 -12.06 -8.43 -4.17
CA ASN A 164 -12.46 -7.03 -4.04
C ASN A 164 -11.88 -6.36 -2.80
N VAL A 165 -11.17 -5.23 -2.93
CA VAL A 165 -10.87 -4.37 -1.77
C VAL A 165 -12.17 -3.77 -1.26
N ILE A 166 -12.70 -4.31 -0.15
CA ILE A 166 -13.91 -3.80 0.51
C ILE A 166 -13.59 -2.76 1.60
N PHE A 167 -12.34 -2.72 2.05
CA PHE A 167 -11.86 -1.77 3.05
C PHE A 167 -10.36 -1.56 2.88
N THR A 168 -9.92 -0.30 3.05
CA THR A 168 -8.51 0.05 3.25
C THR A 168 -8.40 1.28 4.13
N THR A 169 -7.32 1.41 4.89
CA THR A 169 -7.00 2.64 5.63
C THR A 169 -6.26 3.69 4.79
N ASN A 170 -5.84 3.34 3.57
CA ASN A 170 -5.21 4.25 2.60
C ASN A 170 -6.23 4.72 1.54
N ILE A 171 -7.20 5.56 1.93
CA ILE A 171 -8.22 6.06 1.00
C ILE A 171 -7.74 7.39 0.37
N PRO A 172 -7.53 7.48 -0.95
CA PRO A 172 -7.20 8.75 -1.61
C PRO A 172 -8.32 9.79 -1.45
N GLY A 173 -7.94 11.06 -1.26
CA GLY A 173 -8.90 12.16 -1.06
C GLY A 173 -9.68 12.09 0.25
N ARG A 174 -9.27 11.25 1.21
CA ARG A 174 -9.80 11.19 2.57
C ARG A 174 -8.66 11.09 3.60
N GLU A 175 -9.06 11.21 4.85
CA GLU A 175 -8.28 10.88 6.05
C GLU A 175 -7.61 9.49 5.90
N ARG A 176 -6.29 9.45 5.74
CA ARG A 176 -5.49 8.21 5.69
C ARG A 176 -5.10 7.80 7.10
N ILE A 177 -5.31 6.53 7.44
CA ILE A 177 -5.02 6.03 8.79
C ILE A 177 -3.85 5.04 8.72
N VAL A 178 -2.70 5.48 9.22
CA VAL A 178 -1.46 4.70 9.30
C VAL A 178 -1.62 3.65 10.41
N THR A 179 -1.32 2.38 10.10
CA THR A 179 -1.35 1.25 11.04
C THR A 179 0.04 0.73 11.43
N GLY A 180 1.08 1.24 10.78
CA GLY A 180 2.48 1.01 11.12
C GLY A 180 3.39 1.95 10.33
N TYR A 181 4.62 2.09 10.76
CA TYR A 181 5.61 2.99 10.18
C TYR A 181 6.99 2.31 10.25
N PHE A 182 7.78 2.39 9.18
CA PHE A 182 8.98 1.55 9.02
C PHE A 182 10.27 2.32 8.68
N LYS A 183 10.30 3.61 9.05
CA LYS A 183 11.46 4.50 8.96
C LYS A 183 11.54 5.29 10.28
N ASP A 184 12.38 6.33 10.34
CA ASP A 184 12.23 7.42 11.31
C ASP A 184 11.48 8.58 10.63
N ASP A 185 10.32 8.96 11.16
CA ASP A 185 9.67 10.23 10.82
C ASP A 185 10.27 11.26 11.77
N GLU A 186 10.80 12.36 11.23
CA GLU A 186 11.40 13.38 12.08
C GLU A 186 10.35 13.93 13.07
N CYS A 187 9.06 13.91 12.78
CA CYS A 187 8.03 14.39 13.69
C CYS A 187 7.39 13.34 14.62
N ILE A 188 7.46 12.04 14.30
CA ILE A 188 6.67 10.99 14.98
C ILE A 188 7.42 9.65 15.17
N ASP A 189 7.60 9.19 16.42
CA ASP A 189 7.98 7.78 16.68
C ASP A 189 6.72 6.96 17.01
N TYR A 190 6.48 5.85 16.29
CA TYR A 190 5.46 4.84 16.65
C TYR A 190 6.05 3.76 17.57
N ILE A 191 5.28 3.28 18.56
CA ILE A 191 5.73 2.27 19.54
C ILE A 191 4.61 1.24 19.82
N PRO A 192 4.71 0.00 19.30
CA PRO A 192 5.73 -0.46 18.36
C PRO A 192 5.58 0.22 17.00
N ASP A 193 6.62 0.15 16.19
CA ASP A 193 6.74 0.66 14.83
C ASP A 193 5.49 0.29 14.00
N ARG A 194 5.04 -0.98 14.12
CA ARG A 194 3.71 -1.46 13.71
C ARG A 194 2.76 -1.53 14.90
N LEU A 195 1.53 -1.00 14.76
CA LEU A 195 0.49 -1.12 15.79
C LEU A 195 0.07 -2.58 15.99
N ARG A 196 -0.17 -2.97 17.25
CA ARG A 196 -0.58 -4.32 17.64
C ARG A 196 -2.02 -4.59 17.16
N PHE A 197 -2.15 -5.49 16.20
CA PHE A 197 -3.42 -5.98 15.68
C PHE A 197 -4.08 -6.99 16.63
N GLN A 198 -5.41 -6.93 16.74
CA GLN A 198 -6.26 -7.97 17.31
C GLN A 198 -7.60 -8.00 16.55
N PHE A 199 -8.18 -9.19 16.34
CA PHE A 199 -9.55 -9.34 15.83
C PHE A 199 -10.46 -9.96 16.90
N ASN A 200 -11.59 -9.31 17.20
CA ASN A 200 -12.62 -9.85 18.09
C ASN A 200 -13.76 -10.51 17.30
N ARG A 201 -13.78 -11.84 17.30
CA ARG A 201 -14.80 -12.68 16.65
C ARG A 201 -16.22 -12.52 17.22
N GLN A 202 -16.39 -11.98 18.42
CA GLN A 202 -17.72 -11.80 19.04
C GLN A 202 -18.41 -10.51 18.61
N THR A 203 -17.65 -9.45 18.34
CA THR A 203 -18.17 -8.14 17.93
C THR A 203 -17.86 -7.79 16.48
N ASN A 204 -17.08 -8.62 15.79
CA ASN A 204 -16.46 -8.33 14.50
C ASN A 204 -15.70 -6.99 14.49
N ASP A 205 -14.98 -6.69 15.57
CA ASP A 205 -14.10 -5.52 15.67
C ASP A 205 -12.66 -5.92 15.30
N ILE A 206 -12.06 -5.20 14.34
CA ILE A 206 -10.60 -5.10 14.20
C ILE A 206 -10.11 -4.00 15.14
N LEU A 207 -9.08 -4.30 15.92
CA LEU A 207 -8.45 -3.41 16.89
C LEU A 207 -6.96 -3.26 16.55
N PHE A 208 -6.49 -2.02 16.42
CA PHE A 208 -5.05 -1.70 16.46
C PHE A 208 -4.74 -0.90 17.72
N THR A 209 -3.63 -1.21 18.38
CA THR A 209 -3.18 -0.49 19.59
C THR A 209 -1.67 -0.25 19.61
N GLY A 210 -1.26 0.87 20.19
CA GLY A 210 0.14 1.22 20.39
C GLY A 210 0.25 2.59 21.04
N ASN A 211 1.41 3.23 20.90
CA ASN A 211 1.59 4.63 21.22
C ASN A 211 2.26 5.33 20.04
N ALA A 212 2.09 6.64 19.94
CA ALA A 212 2.93 7.49 19.12
C ALA A 212 3.44 8.68 19.94
N ARG A 213 4.67 9.11 19.66
CA ARG A 213 5.35 10.24 20.29
C ARG A 213 5.56 11.34 19.28
N ARG A 214 5.07 12.55 19.56
CA ARG A 214 5.26 13.74 18.73
C ARG A 214 6.46 14.55 19.21
N TYR A 215 7.31 14.97 18.28
CA TYR A 215 8.49 15.82 18.56
C TYR A 215 8.41 17.19 17.89
N CYS A 216 7.71 17.32 16.75
CA CYS A 216 7.59 18.58 16.02
C CYS A 216 6.49 19.50 16.58
N GLN A 217 6.81 20.79 16.68
CA GLN A 217 5.83 21.87 16.76
C GLN A 217 5.25 22.14 15.36
N GLU A 218 4.13 22.85 15.28
CA GLU A 218 3.57 23.26 14.00
C GLU A 218 4.55 24.17 13.25
N GLY A 219 4.87 23.84 12.00
CA GLY A 219 5.83 24.60 11.18
C GLY A 219 7.32 24.43 11.53
N ARG A 220 7.71 23.38 12.28
CA ARG A 220 9.12 23.12 12.61
C ARG A 220 9.45 21.62 12.71
N ASP A 221 10.55 21.23 12.06
CA ASP A 221 11.15 19.88 12.09
C ASP A 221 11.92 19.57 13.41
N ARG A 222 12.18 18.29 13.68
CA ARG A 222 12.88 17.80 14.90
C ARG A 222 14.39 17.99 14.82
N ALA A 223 14.93 18.74 15.77
CA ALA A 223 16.35 18.66 16.08
C ALA A 223 16.64 17.33 16.80
N LYS A 224 17.85 16.77 16.58
CA LYS A 224 18.32 15.49 17.11
C LYS A 224 18.13 15.26 18.63
N ASN A 225 18.00 16.34 19.41
CA ASN A 225 17.85 16.31 20.87
C ASN A 225 16.49 16.87 21.37
N ASP A 226 15.52 17.12 20.48
CA ASP A 226 14.21 17.60 20.89
C ASP A 226 13.47 16.56 21.75
N LYS A 227 12.71 17.06 22.73
CA LYS A 227 11.95 16.23 23.66
C LYS A 227 10.60 15.84 23.04
N VAL A 228 10.08 14.70 23.48
CA VAL A 228 8.67 14.34 23.25
C VAL A 228 7.79 15.48 23.77
N ILE A 229 7.04 16.12 22.87
CA ILE A 229 6.02 17.13 23.19
C ILE A 229 4.78 16.44 23.74
N GLU A 230 4.40 15.33 23.11
CA GLU A 230 3.15 14.62 23.38
C GLU A 230 3.35 13.12 23.16
N SER A 231 2.74 12.29 24.02
CA SER A 231 2.75 10.83 23.88
C SER A 231 1.32 10.32 23.96
N ILE A 232 0.81 9.81 22.84
CA ILE A 232 -0.58 9.44 22.64
C ILE A 232 -0.68 7.93 22.57
N THR A 233 -1.49 7.32 23.44
CA THR A 233 -1.89 5.92 23.27
C THR A 233 -2.90 5.84 22.13
N LEU A 234 -2.46 5.23 21.03
CA LEU A 234 -3.23 5.05 19.81
C LEU A 234 -4.13 3.82 19.94
N LYS A 235 -5.37 4.00 19.49
CA LYS A 235 -6.37 2.94 19.40
C LYS A 235 -7.24 3.16 18.16
N LEU A 236 -7.24 2.20 17.25
CA LEU A 236 -8.15 2.21 16.09
C LEU A 236 -9.10 1.03 16.24
N VAL A 237 -10.41 1.27 16.09
CA VAL A 237 -11.42 0.23 16.12
C VAL A 237 -12.25 0.31 14.83
N PHE A 238 -12.15 -0.72 14.00
CA PHE A 238 -12.97 -0.87 12.80
C PHE A 238 -13.98 -1.98 13.03
N HIS A 239 -15.27 -1.64 12.97
CA HIS A 239 -16.39 -2.54 13.25
C HIS A 239 -17.03 -2.99 11.93
N TYR A 240 -17.30 -4.29 11.78
CA TYR A 240 -18.03 -4.79 10.62
C TYR A 240 -19.54 -4.75 10.85
N LYS A 241 -20.25 -4.00 9.99
CA LYS A 241 -21.70 -3.78 10.09
C LYS A 241 -22.29 -3.50 8.72
N ASN A 242 -23.50 -3.99 8.45
CA ASN A 242 -24.20 -3.81 7.17
C ASN A 242 -23.34 -4.24 5.96
N SER A 243 -22.56 -5.30 6.14
CA SER A 243 -21.52 -5.76 5.21
C SER A 243 -20.39 -4.78 4.86
N THR A 244 -20.14 -3.73 5.65
CA THR A 244 -19.00 -2.80 5.49
C THR A 244 -18.16 -2.68 6.76
N TRP A 245 -16.87 -2.37 6.62
CA TRP A 245 -15.99 -2.02 7.74
C TRP A 245 -16.02 -0.50 7.99
N GLU A 246 -16.44 -0.09 9.19
CA GLU A 246 -16.56 1.31 9.59
C GLU A 246 -15.63 1.64 10.77
N LEU A 247 -14.98 2.81 10.76
CA LEU A 247 -14.22 3.31 11.90
C LEU A 247 -15.17 3.74 13.03
N ASP A 248 -15.12 3.06 14.17
CA ASP A 248 -15.83 3.48 15.38
C ASP A 248 -15.11 4.68 16.01
N LYS A 249 -15.49 5.89 15.57
CA LYS A 249 -14.96 7.17 16.06
C LYS A 249 -15.23 7.44 17.55
N LYS A 250 -16.00 6.60 18.27
CA LYS A 250 -16.21 6.72 19.72
C LYS A 250 -15.30 5.79 20.53
N LYS A 251 -14.93 4.63 19.98
CA LYS A 251 -13.96 3.70 20.61
C LYS A 251 -12.51 3.95 20.19
N SER A 252 -12.29 4.71 19.11
CA SER A 252 -10.98 5.02 18.54
C SER A 252 -10.40 6.33 19.09
N HIS A 253 -9.08 6.38 19.22
CA HIS A 253 -8.29 7.52 19.63
C HIS A 253 -7.00 7.55 18.78
N TYR A 254 -6.95 8.50 17.85
CA TYR A 254 -5.84 8.75 16.94
C TYR A 254 -5.90 10.20 16.48
N PHE A 255 -4.82 10.66 15.87
CA PHE A 255 -4.73 11.97 15.22
C PHE A 255 -4.67 11.78 13.70
N ALA A 256 -5.26 12.73 12.97
CA ALA A 256 -4.97 12.93 11.56
C ALA A 256 -3.79 13.92 11.42
N TRP A 257 -3.03 13.77 10.34
CA TRP A 257 -2.12 14.77 9.78
C TRP A 257 -2.56 15.06 8.34
#